data_AF-A0A937TXC7-F1
#
_entry.id   AF-A0A937TXC7-F1
#
_cell.length_a   1.000
_cell.length_b   1.000
_cell.length_c   1.000
_cell.angle_alpha   90.00
_cell.angle_beta   90.00
_cell.angle_gamma   90.00
#
_symmetry.space_group_name_H-M   'P 1'
#
loop_
_entity.id
_entity.type
_entity.pdbx_description
1 polymer ?
#
loop_
_entity_poly.entity_id
_entity_poly.type
_entity_poly.pdbx_seq_one_letter_code
_entity_poly.pdbx_strand_id
1 'polypeptide(L)'
;MKSFTQASAKRGDERSSSFTLIETLVTIFILALIMGAVTGFIVMAYRTHGYTWQQSIAIDEARRGIETMVKEIREARSGDDGSYPIEKADDKEFIFYSDVDKDGAVERVRYFLGTASSGNQTQECVSYTQGGTCSVTFSNFLKGTLKSAQVKVSVEGDFGASNEYAEIFAEGIKLGDICKTGCTDCAGSWQGTTIHDVTLSASDNSIQFLTDSSSRVDPSCDWGEINHSMKAKFEFSWTEEISGFAHELRKGVTNPTAEPIKYPLDQEEVSILSSYVRNAPPIFEYYDSQGNKIIDYPARLIDTKLMKVYLVVNVDPNRPPQDFELKSSIQLRNLKVE
;
A
#
# COMPACT_ATOMS: atom_id res chain seq x y z
N MET A 1 -62.39 -81.70 34.45
CA MET A 1 -61.01 -81.66 34.98
C MET A 1 -60.05 -81.61 33.78
N LYS A 2 -59.34 -80.48 33.61
CA LYS A 2 -58.31 -80.11 32.58
C LYS A 2 -58.81 -80.09 31.11
N SER A 3 -58.96 -78.91 30.48
CA SER A 3 -57.93 -78.00 29.92
C SER A 3 -57.11 -78.65 28.80
N PHE A 4 -57.32 -78.17 27.56
CA PHE A 4 -56.25 -77.87 26.59
C PHE A 4 -56.79 -76.86 25.57
N THR A 5 -56.28 -75.64 25.65
CA THR A 5 -56.60 -74.51 24.77
C THR A 5 -55.52 -74.43 23.69
N GLN A 6 -55.90 -74.54 22.41
CA GLN A 6 -54.99 -74.28 21.27
C GLN A 6 -54.85 -72.78 21.06
N ALA A 7 -53.61 -72.27 21.15
CA ALA A 7 -53.25 -70.93 20.72
C ALA A 7 -52.95 -70.92 19.22
N SER A 8 -53.71 -70.14 18.46
CA SER A 8 -53.49 -69.89 17.02
C SER A 8 -52.64 -68.62 16.86
N ALA A 9 -51.49 -68.77 16.21
CA ALA A 9 -50.58 -67.67 15.91
C ALA A 9 -51.13 -66.82 14.74
N LYS A 10 -51.44 -65.55 15.01
CA LYS A 10 -51.72 -64.55 13.97
C LYS A 10 -50.41 -63.96 13.45
N ARG A 11 -50.16 -64.15 12.15
CA ARG A 11 -49.09 -63.56 11.34
C ARG A 11 -49.36 -62.05 11.20
N GLY A 12 -48.47 -61.22 11.73
CA GLY A 12 -48.48 -59.76 11.52
C GLY A 12 -47.97 -59.41 10.13
N ASP A 13 -48.78 -58.69 9.36
CA ASP A 13 -48.49 -58.18 8.03
C ASP A 13 -47.76 -56.84 8.16
N GLU A 14 -46.46 -56.78 7.83
CA GLU A 14 -45.71 -55.53 7.73
C GLU A 14 -46.08 -54.82 6.42
N ARG A 15 -47.04 -53.89 6.48
CA ARG A 15 -47.38 -53.00 5.36
C ARG A 15 -46.28 -51.97 5.14
N SER A 16 -45.55 -52.07 4.04
CA SER A 16 -44.83 -50.93 3.45
C SER A 16 -45.84 -49.94 2.87
N SER A 17 -45.99 -48.76 3.48
CA SER A 17 -46.87 -47.70 2.97
C SER A 17 -46.32 -47.13 1.66
N SER A 18 -46.98 -47.42 0.54
CA SER A 18 -46.71 -46.78 -0.74
C SER A 18 -47.25 -45.34 -0.73
N PHE A 19 -46.40 -44.36 -1.04
CA PHE A 19 -46.76 -42.93 -1.07
C PHE A 19 -47.78 -42.62 -2.18
N THR A 20 -48.71 -41.71 -1.89
CA THR A 20 -49.72 -41.26 -2.86
C THR A 20 -49.17 -40.16 -3.77
N LEU A 21 -49.64 -40.10 -5.03
CA LEU A 21 -49.18 -39.07 -5.99
C LEU A 21 -49.42 -37.64 -5.48
N ILE A 22 -50.53 -37.41 -4.76
CA ILE A 22 -50.83 -36.12 -4.15
C ILE A 22 -49.82 -35.75 -3.05
N GLU A 23 -49.41 -36.71 -2.23
CA GLU A 23 -48.41 -36.49 -1.18
C GLU A 23 -47.04 -36.14 -1.79
N THR A 24 -46.65 -36.78 -2.89
CA THR A 24 -45.40 -36.44 -3.60
C THR A 24 -45.42 -35.03 -4.19
N LEU A 25 -46.57 -34.56 -4.71
CA LEU A 25 -46.68 -33.19 -5.24
C LEU A 25 -46.64 -32.13 -4.13
N VAL A 26 -47.33 -32.39 -3.01
CA VAL A 26 -47.34 -31.48 -1.86
C VAL A 26 -45.95 -31.39 -1.23
N THR A 27 -45.25 -32.53 -1.09
CA THR A 27 -43.88 -32.55 -0.55
C THR A 27 -42.88 -31.82 -1.44
N ILE A 28 -42.94 -31.99 -2.77
CA ILE A 28 -42.08 -31.24 -3.71
C ILE A 28 -42.35 -29.73 -3.61
N PHE A 29 -43.62 -29.33 -3.54
CA PHE A 29 -43.99 -27.92 -3.44
C PHE A 29 -43.47 -27.28 -2.15
N ILE A 30 -43.68 -27.95 -1.00
CA ILE A 30 -43.17 -27.48 0.30
C ILE A 30 -41.64 -27.44 0.29
N LEU A 31 -40.98 -28.47 -0.26
CA LEU A 31 -39.52 -28.51 -0.36
C LEU A 31 -38.97 -27.36 -1.22
N ALA A 32 -39.61 -27.04 -2.34
CA ALA A 32 -39.21 -25.93 -3.21
C ALA A 32 -39.36 -24.58 -2.51
N LEU A 33 -40.43 -24.36 -1.75
CA LEU A 33 -40.62 -23.15 -0.94
C LEU A 33 -39.53 -23.02 0.14
N ILE A 34 -39.23 -24.11 0.83
CA ILE A 34 -38.17 -24.13 1.85
C ILE A 34 -36.81 -23.85 1.20
N MET A 35 -36.49 -24.51 0.08
CA MET A 35 -35.22 -24.27 -0.64
C MET A 35 -35.11 -22.83 -1.14
N GLY A 36 -36.22 -22.24 -1.62
CA GLY A 36 -36.26 -20.84 -2.03
C GLY A 36 -35.99 -19.89 -0.86
N ALA A 37 -36.63 -20.12 0.29
CA ALA A 37 -36.41 -19.33 1.50
C ALA A 37 -34.97 -19.47 2.03
N VAL A 38 -34.44 -20.69 2.07
CA VAL A 38 -33.05 -20.96 2.49
C VAL A 38 -32.06 -20.29 1.55
N THR A 39 -32.24 -20.42 0.23
CA THR A 39 -31.35 -19.77 -0.75
C THR A 39 -31.43 -18.25 -0.64
N GLY A 40 -32.62 -17.68 -0.47
CA GLY A 40 -32.81 -16.25 -0.25
C GLY A 40 -32.12 -15.77 1.01
N PHE A 41 -32.25 -16.51 2.11
CA PHE A 41 -31.55 -16.23 3.36
C PHE A 41 -30.02 -16.31 3.19
N ILE A 42 -29.52 -17.34 2.50
CA ILE A 42 -28.09 -17.51 2.23
C ILE A 42 -27.55 -16.32 1.42
N VAL A 43 -28.22 -15.94 0.33
CA VAL A 43 -27.81 -14.78 -0.48
C VAL A 43 -27.84 -13.48 0.33
N MET A 44 -28.87 -13.29 1.16
CA MET A 44 -28.98 -12.14 2.05
C MET A 44 -27.85 -12.11 3.09
N ALA A 45 -27.56 -13.25 3.72
CA ALA A 45 -26.48 -13.41 4.67
C ALA A 45 -25.13 -13.07 4.01
N TYR A 46 -24.80 -13.69 2.88
CA TYR A 46 -23.54 -13.44 2.17
C TYR A 46 -23.37 -11.97 1.76
N ARG A 47 -24.44 -11.30 1.33
CA ARG A 47 -24.40 -9.87 1.00
C ARG A 47 -24.20 -8.97 2.23
N THR A 48 -24.53 -9.44 3.43
CA THR A 48 -24.48 -8.64 4.66
C THR A 48 -23.20 -8.87 5.47
N HIS A 49 -22.61 -10.07 5.43
CA HIS A 49 -21.51 -10.45 6.34
C HIS A 49 -20.13 -9.85 6.01
N GLY A 50 -19.83 -9.53 4.75
CA GLY A 50 -18.50 -9.03 4.39
C GLY A 50 -18.13 -7.70 5.05
N TYR A 51 -19.10 -6.78 5.13
CA TYR A 51 -18.87 -5.42 5.62
C TYR A 51 -18.66 -5.36 7.13
N THR A 52 -19.54 -6.02 7.90
CA THR A 52 -19.45 -6.01 9.37
C THR A 52 -18.16 -6.68 9.86
N TRP A 53 -17.67 -7.67 9.12
CA TRP A 53 -16.38 -8.31 9.37
C TRP A 53 -15.21 -7.36 9.13
N GLN A 54 -15.19 -6.67 7.98
CA GLN A 54 -14.17 -5.66 7.67
C GLN A 54 -14.12 -4.54 8.71
N GLN A 55 -15.30 -4.06 9.16
CA GLN A 55 -15.39 -3.06 10.21
C GLN A 55 -14.76 -3.58 11.53
N SER A 56 -15.04 -4.81 11.93
CA SER A 56 -14.45 -5.38 13.16
C SER A 56 -12.93 -5.50 13.08
N ILE A 57 -12.38 -5.86 11.91
CA ILE A 57 -10.93 -5.91 11.69
C ILE A 57 -10.33 -4.51 11.80
N ALA A 58 -10.91 -3.53 11.09
CA ALA A 58 -10.41 -2.15 11.11
C ALA A 58 -10.40 -1.56 12.52
N ILE A 59 -11.41 -1.87 13.34
CA ILE A 59 -11.47 -1.47 14.76
C ILE A 59 -10.39 -2.14 15.61
N ASP A 60 -10.13 -3.44 15.41
CA ASP A 60 -9.10 -4.16 16.17
C ASP A 60 -7.69 -3.66 15.81
N GLU A 61 -7.42 -3.47 14.52
CA GLU A 61 -6.19 -2.85 14.02
C GLU A 61 -5.97 -1.46 14.62
N ALA A 62 -7.00 -0.61 14.59
CA ALA A 62 -6.97 0.73 15.16
C ALA A 62 -6.65 0.74 16.67
N ARG A 63 -7.25 -0.17 17.44
CA ARG A 63 -6.96 -0.31 18.87
C ARG A 63 -5.52 -0.71 19.12
N ARG A 64 -5.03 -1.76 18.45
CA ARG A 64 -3.64 -2.22 18.59
C ARG A 64 -2.63 -1.15 18.15
N GLY A 65 -2.96 -0.43 17.06
CA GLY A 65 -2.16 0.67 16.55
C GLY A 65 -2.03 1.80 17.58
N ILE A 66 -3.12 2.23 18.20
CA ILE A 66 -3.11 3.25 19.26
C ILE A 66 -2.38 2.74 20.51
N GLU A 67 -2.58 1.50 20.93
CA GLU A 67 -1.88 0.94 22.10
C GLU A 67 -0.36 0.94 21.90
N THR A 68 0.08 0.53 20.72
CA THR A 68 1.50 0.57 20.32
C THR A 68 2.02 2.00 20.32
N MET A 69 1.32 2.91 19.66
CA MET A 69 1.64 4.34 19.63
C MET A 69 1.75 4.97 21.02
N VAL A 70 0.77 4.72 21.89
CA VAL A 70 0.75 5.25 23.25
C VAL A 70 1.95 4.75 24.05
N LYS A 71 2.30 3.48 23.89
CA LYS A 71 3.45 2.88 24.59
C LYS A 71 4.76 3.52 24.12
N GLU A 72 5.00 3.59 22.82
CA GLU A 72 6.24 4.12 22.25
C GLU A 72 6.41 5.61 22.56
N ILE A 73 5.35 6.41 22.45
CA ILE A 73 5.41 7.84 22.78
C ILE A 73 5.69 8.07 24.28
N ARG A 74 5.21 7.19 25.17
CA ARG A 74 5.55 7.27 26.61
C ARG A 74 7.02 6.97 26.89
N GLU A 75 7.67 6.19 26.02
CA GLU A 75 9.06 5.79 26.12
C GLU A 75 10.01 6.73 25.35
N ALA A 76 9.48 7.80 24.74
CA ALA A 76 10.24 8.80 24.00
C ALA A 76 11.42 9.37 24.78
N ARG A 77 12.59 9.45 24.14
CA ARG A 77 13.85 9.95 24.70
C ARG A 77 14.63 10.72 23.63
N SER A 78 15.71 11.39 24.00
CA SER A 78 16.53 12.12 23.03
C SER A 78 17.17 11.14 22.02
N GLY A 79 17.33 11.59 20.77
CA GLY A 79 18.00 10.83 19.72
C GLY A 79 19.48 10.62 20.01
N ASP A 80 20.08 9.58 19.43
CA ASP A 80 21.50 9.26 19.62
C ASP A 80 22.42 10.30 18.94
N ASP A 81 21.89 11.09 18.01
CA ASP A 81 22.54 12.24 17.38
C ASP A 81 22.46 13.53 18.23
N GLY A 82 21.81 13.48 19.39
CA GLY A 82 21.55 14.64 20.25
C GLY A 82 20.25 15.39 19.95
N SER A 83 19.40 14.86 19.05
CA SER A 83 18.09 15.44 18.74
C SER A 83 17.15 15.44 19.95
N TYR A 84 16.31 16.46 20.04
CA TYR A 84 15.26 16.54 21.07
C TYR A 84 14.26 15.41 20.94
N PRO A 85 13.62 14.95 22.04
CA PRO A 85 12.69 13.82 21.99
C PRO A 85 11.53 13.98 21.01
N ILE A 86 11.06 15.20 20.75
CA ILE A 86 10.02 15.50 19.77
C ILE A 86 10.63 16.33 18.65
N GLU A 87 10.59 15.81 17.43
CA GLU A 87 11.03 16.51 16.21
C GLU A 87 9.89 17.31 15.60
N LYS A 88 8.68 16.73 15.56
CA LYS A 88 7.52 17.33 14.89
C LYS A 88 6.22 17.00 15.62
N ALA A 89 5.34 18.01 15.76
CA ALA A 89 4.09 17.93 16.50
C ALA A 89 2.91 18.59 15.76
N ASP A 90 2.54 18.04 14.60
CA ASP A 90 1.40 18.49 13.81
C ASP A 90 0.11 17.77 14.21
N ASP A 91 -1.02 18.21 13.65
CA ASP A 91 -2.35 17.68 13.97
C ASP A 91 -2.56 16.23 13.46
N LYS A 92 -1.87 15.83 12.38
CA LYS A 92 -2.00 14.51 11.72
C LYS A 92 -0.67 13.80 11.50
N GLU A 93 0.41 14.38 12.02
CA GLU A 93 1.76 13.86 11.90
C GLU A 93 2.53 14.18 13.18
N PHE A 94 3.15 13.16 13.75
CA PHE A 94 3.93 13.26 14.97
C PHE A 94 5.23 12.49 14.81
N ILE A 95 6.36 13.15 15.08
CA ILE A 95 7.72 12.60 14.92
C ILE A 95 8.47 12.78 16.21
N PHE A 96 9.01 11.68 16.72
CA PHE A 96 9.72 11.61 18.00
C PHE A 96 10.79 10.53 17.95
N TYR A 97 11.66 10.54 18.95
CA TYR A 97 12.74 9.58 19.09
C TYR A 97 12.44 8.62 20.23
N SER A 98 12.61 7.32 19.98
CA SER A 98 12.39 6.27 20.99
C SER A 98 13.09 4.98 20.57
N ASP A 99 13.55 4.24 21.56
CA ASP A 99 14.04 2.88 21.44
C ASP A 99 12.84 1.92 21.43
N VAL A 100 12.36 1.58 20.24
CA VAL A 100 11.11 0.83 20.06
C VAL A 100 11.29 -0.68 20.17
N ASP A 101 12.48 -1.18 19.86
CA ASP A 101 12.80 -2.62 19.87
C ASP A 101 13.64 -3.08 21.08
N LYS A 102 14.10 -2.14 21.91
CA LYS A 102 14.85 -2.37 23.17
C LYS A 102 16.24 -2.93 22.95
N ASP A 103 16.87 -2.62 21.83
CA ASP A 103 18.26 -2.99 21.54
C ASP A 103 19.28 -1.99 22.10
N GLY A 104 18.81 -0.81 22.52
CA GLY A 104 19.62 0.25 23.10
C GLY A 104 19.94 1.40 22.14
N ALA A 105 19.72 1.23 20.83
CA ALA A 105 19.71 2.32 19.87
C ALA A 105 18.43 3.16 20.00
N VAL A 106 18.45 4.39 19.50
CA VAL A 106 17.25 5.24 19.44
C VAL A 106 16.81 5.40 18.00
N GLU A 107 15.61 4.95 17.69
CA GLU A 107 15.02 5.12 16.37
C GLU A 107 14.27 6.45 16.26
N ARG A 108 14.23 6.98 15.04
CA ARG A 108 13.30 8.05 14.67
C ARG A 108 11.96 7.42 14.29
N VAL A 109 10.91 7.75 15.02
CA VAL A 109 9.57 7.20 14.83
C VAL A 109 8.61 8.28 14.33
N ARG A 110 7.89 7.97 13.26
CA ARG A 110 6.93 8.88 12.61
C ARG A 110 5.55 8.25 12.54
N TYR A 111 4.58 8.83 13.22
CA TYR A 111 3.16 8.49 13.05
C TYR A 111 2.47 9.52 12.19
N PHE A 112 1.76 9.08 11.15
CA PHE A 112 1.10 10.00 10.24
C PHE A 112 -0.10 9.37 9.54
N LEU A 113 -1.02 10.22 9.09
CA LEU A 113 -2.06 9.83 8.16
C LEU A 113 -1.51 9.89 6.74
N GLY A 114 -1.37 8.75 6.08
CA GLY A 114 -0.81 8.67 4.72
C GLY A 114 -1.31 7.45 3.97
N THR A 115 -1.14 7.41 2.65
CA THR A 115 -1.43 6.22 1.84
C THR A 115 -0.31 6.02 0.84
N ALA A 116 0.00 4.76 0.55
CA ALA A 116 0.88 4.44 -0.56
C ALA A 116 0.10 4.59 -1.87
N SER A 117 0.59 5.44 -2.76
CA SER A 117 0.12 5.51 -4.13
C SER A 117 1.17 4.93 -5.07
N SER A 118 0.72 4.43 -6.20
CA SER A 118 1.60 4.04 -7.29
C SER A 118 1.11 4.70 -8.56
N GLY A 119 2.06 5.12 -9.39
CA GLY A 119 1.79 5.71 -10.69
C GLY A 119 2.64 5.04 -11.75
N ASN A 120 2.15 5.11 -12.98
CA ASN A 120 2.92 4.73 -14.16
C ASN A 120 2.64 5.72 -15.29
N GLN A 121 3.65 5.91 -16.13
CA GLN A 121 3.55 6.66 -17.37
C GLN A 121 4.39 5.95 -18.42
N THR A 122 4.00 6.10 -19.68
CA THR A 122 4.73 5.53 -20.80
C THR A 122 4.94 6.60 -21.84
N GLN A 123 6.18 6.73 -22.29
CA GLN A 123 6.55 7.59 -23.40
C GLN A 123 7.47 6.84 -24.35
N GLU A 124 7.44 7.23 -25.61
CA GLU A 124 8.24 6.65 -26.67
C GLU A 124 8.99 7.76 -27.38
N CYS A 125 10.21 7.47 -27.83
CA CYS A 125 10.97 8.35 -28.70
C CYS A 125 11.52 7.58 -29.89
N VAL A 126 11.82 8.32 -30.96
CA VAL A 126 12.28 7.79 -32.23
C VAL A 126 13.50 8.57 -32.69
N SER A 127 14.46 7.86 -33.28
CA SER A 127 15.61 8.41 -33.98
C SER A 127 15.55 7.98 -35.46
N TYR A 128 15.87 8.90 -36.35
CA TYR A 128 15.93 8.69 -37.81
C TYR A 128 17.36 8.82 -38.36
N THR A 129 18.34 9.04 -37.49
CA THR A 129 19.73 9.21 -37.87
C THR A 129 20.53 7.96 -37.52
N GLN A 130 21.52 7.63 -38.34
CA GLN A 130 22.49 6.57 -38.04
C GLN A 130 23.21 6.88 -36.72
N GLY A 131 23.21 5.93 -35.77
CA GLY A 131 23.77 6.16 -34.43
C GLY A 131 23.18 7.37 -33.71
N GLY A 132 21.88 7.60 -33.90
CA GLY A 132 21.19 8.74 -33.31
C GLY A 132 20.74 8.52 -31.87
N THR A 133 20.39 9.63 -31.23
CA THR A 133 19.85 9.68 -29.88
C THR A 133 18.37 10.06 -29.89
N CYS A 134 17.60 9.56 -28.92
CA CYS A 134 16.28 10.11 -28.65
C CYS A 134 16.03 10.21 -27.14
N SER A 135 15.19 11.15 -26.71
CA SER A 135 14.94 11.39 -25.29
C SER A 135 13.46 11.65 -24.98
N VAL A 136 13.04 11.29 -23.77
CA VAL A 136 11.72 11.59 -23.21
C VAL A 136 11.88 12.23 -21.83
N THR A 137 10.93 13.06 -21.43
CA THR A 137 10.93 13.69 -20.10
C THR A 137 9.59 13.46 -19.41
N PHE A 138 9.64 12.92 -18.20
CA PHE A 138 8.50 12.77 -17.30
C PHE A 138 8.57 13.87 -16.26
N SER A 139 7.49 14.63 -16.05
CA SER A 139 7.46 15.73 -15.08
C SER A 139 6.11 15.79 -14.38
N ASN A 140 6.11 16.33 -13.16
CA ASN A 140 4.90 16.51 -12.34
C ASN A 140 4.13 15.19 -12.08
N PHE A 141 4.87 14.09 -11.90
CA PHE A 141 4.29 12.77 -11.67
C PHE A 141 3.98 12.49 -10.20
N LEU A 142 4.60 13.23 -9.27
CA LEU A 142 4.38 13.12 -7.83
C LEU A 142 3.25 14.03 -7.33
N LYS A 143 2.42 13.47 -6.46
CA LYS A 143 1.46 14.17 -5.58
C LYS A 143 1.90 14.15 -4.12
N GLY A 144 2.83 13.26 -3.77
CA GLY A 144 3.38 13.10 -2.43
C GLY A 144 4.90 12.93 -2.44
N THR A 145 5.43 12.26 -1.42
CA THR A 145 6.86 12.01 -1.29
C THR A 145 7.22 10.73 -2.04
N LEU A 146 8.18 10.78 -2.97
CA LEU A 146 8.68 9.61 -3.69
C LEU A 146 9.27 8.58 -2.72
N LYS A 147 8.88 7.30 -2.88
CA LYS A 147 9.45 6.17 -2.12
C LYS A 147 10.30 5.25 -3.00
N SER A 148 9.86 4.96 -4.22
CA SER A 148 10.69 4.23 -5.20
C SER A 148 10.29 4.57 -6.63
N ALA A 149 11.22 4.49 -7.57
CA ALA A 149 10.94 4.63 -8.99
C ALA A 149 11.78 3.65 -9.82
N GLN A 150 11.17 3.10 -10.85
CA GLN A 150 11.81 2.21 -11.79
C GLN A 150 11.41 2.58 -13.21
N VAL A 151 12.35 2.38 -14.14
CA VAL A 151 12.07 2.49 -15.56
C VAL A 151 12.31 1.14 -16.22
N LYS A 152 11.33 0.70 -16.99
CA LYS A 152 11.47 -0.42 -17.91
C LYS A 152 11.66 0.14 -19.31
N VAL A 153 12.78 -0.19 -19.92
CA VAL A 153 13.17 0.30 -21.24
C VAL A 153 13.12 -0.85 -22.22
N SER A 154 12.61 -0.60 -23.41
CA SER A 154 12.65 -1.56 -24.53
C SER A 154 12.91 -0.79 -25.81
N VAL A 155 13.59 -1.42 -26.75
CA VAL A 155 13.96 -0.79 -28.02
C VAL A 155 13.43 -1.60 -29.19
N GLU A 156 13.30 -0.94 -30.33
CA GLU A 156 13.02 -1.56 -31.61
C GLU A 156 13.82 -0.80 -32.67
N GLY A 157 14.37 -1.50 -33.65
CA GLY A 157 15.28 -0.88 -34.63
C GLY A 157 16.26 -1.90 -35.20
N ASP A 158 17.31 -1.38 -35.84
CA ASP A 158 18.34 -2.16 -36.51
C ASP A 158 19.38 -2.68 -35.49
N PHE A 159 19.04 -3.80 -34.83
CA PHE A 159 19.80 -4.35 -33.68
C PHE A 159 20.19 -5.84 -33.84
N GLY A 160 20.25 -6.37 -35.05
CA GLY A 160 20.53 -7.77 -35.34
C GLY A 160 22.01 -8.11 -35.47
N ALA A 161 22.89 -7.11 -35.60
CA ALA A 161 24.33 -7.31 -35.61
C ALA A 161 24.96 -7.19 -34.21
N SER A 162 26.09 -7.88 -34.01
CA SER A 162 26.80 -7.90 -32.71
C SER A 162 27.37 -6.54 -32.26
N ASN A 163 27.44 -5.57 -33.16
CA ASN A 163 27.96 -4.23 -32.90
C ASN A 163 26.85 -3.18 -32.88
N GLU A 164 25.59 -3.60 -32.95
CA GLU A 164 24.41 -2.75 -32.82
C GLU A 164 23.84 -2.89 -31.43
N TYR A 165 23.91 -1.83 -30.66
CA TYR A 165 23.34 -1.76 -29.33
C TYR A 165 22.92 -0.33 -29.05
N ALA A 166 22.13 -0.14 -28.00
CA ALA A 166 21.83 1.18 -27.48
C ALA A 166 22.23 1.30 -26.01
N GLU A 167 22.60 2.51 -25.61
CA GLU A 167 22.98 2.88 -24.26
C GLU A 167 21.82 3.70 -23.67
N ILE A 168 21.41 3.36 -22.45
CA ILE A 168 20.32 4.03 -21.76
C ILE A 168 20.90 4.96 -20.70
N PHE A 169 20.40 6.19 -20.64
CA PHE A 169 20.77 7.21 -19.66
C PHE A 169 19.55 7.74 -18.93
N ALA A 170 19.73 8.10 -17.66
CA ALA A 170 18.81 8.92 -16.88
C ALA A 170 19.57 10.12 -16.31
N GLU A 171 19.11 11.34 -16.58
CA GLU A 171 19.79 12.57 -16.14
C GLU A 171 21.30 12.59 -16.51
N GLY A 172 21.64 12.06 -17.69
CA GLY A 172 23.02 11.94 -18.17
C GLY A 172 23.85 10.83 -17.51
N ILE A 173 23.31 10.09 -16.53
CA ILE A 173 23.96 8.93 -15.91
C ILE A 173 23.60 7.67 -16.71
N LYS A 174 24.61 6.93 -17.14
CA LYS A 174 24.43 5.68 -17.88
C LYS A 174 23.84 4.60 -16.97
N LEU A 175 22.69 4.05 -17.35
CA LEU A 175 21.98 2.96 -16.66
C LEU A 175 22.41 1.58 -17.13
N GLY A 176 22.66 1.42 -18.43
CA GLY A 176 23.03 0.13 -19.01
C GLY A 176 22.97 0.11 -20.54
N ASP A 177 23.30 -1.05 -21.09
CA ASP A 177 23.27 -1.30 -22.53
C ASP A 177 22.13 -2.26 -22.86
N ILE A 178 21.47 -2.05 -24.00
CA ILE A 178 20.38 -2.87 -24.52
C ILE A 178 20.76 -3.43 -25.89
N CYS A 179 20.26 -4.63 -26.20
CA CYS A 179 20.46 -5.29 -27.49
C CYS A 179 21.90 -5.66 -27.89
N LYS A 180 22.86 -5.75 -26.95
CA LYS A 180 24.20 -6.32 -27.24
C LYS A 180 24.16 -7.73 -27.85
N THR A 181 23.14 -8.51 -27.52
CA THR A 181 22.84 -9.82 -28.09
C THR A 181 21.34 -10.07 -28.05
N GLY A 182 20.81 -10.86 -28.98
CA GLY A 182 19.44 -11.39 -28.90
C GLY A 182 18.34 -10.45 -29.39
N CYS A 183 18.70 -9.31 -29.98
CA CYS A 183 17.78 -8.50 -30.79
C CYS A 183 17.96 -8.84 -32.27
N THR A 184 17.03 -8.38 -33.09
CA THR A 184 16.99 -8.65 -34.54
C THR A 184 16.77 -7.35 -35.28
N ASP A 185 17.31 -7.24 -36.50
CA ASP A 185 17.10 -6.10 -37.37
C ASP A 185 15.62 -5.91 -37.61
N CYS A 186 15.13 -4.74 -37.23
CA CYS A 186 13.79 -4.29 -37.48
C CYS A 186 12.79 -5.44 -37.13
N ALA A 187 12.55 -5.64 -35.85
CA ALA A 187 11.67 -6.71 -35.39
C ALA A 187 10.16 -6.40 -35.53
N GLY A 188 9.78 -5.12 -35.70
CA GLY A 188 8.38 -4.69 -35.61
C GLY A 188 7.74 -4.94 -34.24
N SER A 189 8.57 -5.22 -33.24
CA SER A 189 8.19 -5.54 -31.86
C SER A 189 9.29 -5.08 -30.90
N TRP A 190 8.89 -4.72 -29.69
CA TRP A 190 9.81 -4.26 -28.64
C TRP A 190 10.72 -5.40 -28.17
N GLN A 191 12.03 -5.15 -28.14
CA GLN A 191 13.07 -6.09 -27.77
C GLN A 191 14.02 -5.52 -26.70
N GLY A 192 14.92 -6.38 -26.21
CA GLY A 192 16.01 -6.00 -25.33
C GLY A 192 15.62 -5.58 -23.91
N THR A 193 14.39 -5.80 -23.47
CA THR A 193 13.85 -5.20 -22.24
C THR A 193 14.78 -5.25 -21.02
N THR A 194 15.11 -4.08 -20.46
CA THR A 194 15.84 -3.92 -19.19
C THR A 194 15.01 -3.13 -18.18
N ILE A 195 15.27 -3.34 -16.89
CA ILE A 195 14.63 -2.62 -15.79
C ILE A 195 15.72 -2.01 -14.92
N HIS A 196 15.57 -0.73 -14.59
CA HIS A 196 16.55 0.02 -13.80
C HIS A 196 15.87 0.76 -12.66
N ASP A 197 16.50 0.77 -11.49
CA ASP A 197 16.13 1.64 -10.37
C ASP A 197 16.61 3.07 -10.66
N VAL A 198 15.70 4.02 -10.58
CA VAL A 198 15.93 5.44 -10.88
C VAL A 198 15.39 6.33 -9.76
N THR A 199 15.20 5.76 -8.57
CA THR A 199 14.62 6.44 -7.41
C THR A 199 15.34 7.74 -7.06
N LEU A 200 16.68 7.71 -7.04
CA LEU A 200 17.48 8.89 -6.70
C LEU A 200 17.35 9.99 -7.75
N SER A 201 17.38 9.61 -9.04
CA SER A 201 17.30 10.54 -10.18
C SER A 201 15.91 11.17 -10.35
N ALA A 202 14.85 10.55 -9.83
CA ALA A 202 13.47 11.00 -9.96
C ALA A 202 12.96 11.84 -8.77
N SER A 203 13.84 12.14 -7.80
CA SER A 203 13.46 12.78 -6.52
C SER A 203 12.99 14.22 -6.64
N ASP A 204 13.30 14.91 -7.74
CA ASP A 204 12.95 16.31 -8.00
C ASP A 204 11.61 16.47 -8.75
N ASN A 205 10.81 15.39 -8.85
CA ASN A 205 9.54 15.35 -9.58
C ASN A 205 9.68 15.58 -11.11
N SER A 206 10.88 15.35 -11.63
CA SER A 206 11.21 15.33 -13.05
C SER A 206 12.20 14.21 -13.34
N ILE A 207 12.17 13.64 -14.53
CA ILE A 207 13.25 12.74 -14.98
C ILE A 207 13.29 12.69 -16.51
N GLN A 208 14.46 12.92 -17.07
CA GLN A 208 14.77 12.74 -18.48
C GLN A 208 15.47 11.41 -18.68
N PHE A 209 14.96 10.64 -19.65
CA PHE A 209 15.63 9.48 -20.18
C PHE A 209 16.13 9.74 -21.59
N LEU A 210 17.30 9.22 -21.90
CA LEU A 210 17.90 9.29 -23.23
C LEU A 210 18.37 7.90 -23.63
N THR A 211 18.12 7.55 -24.88
CA THR A 211 18.71 6.38 -25.52
C THR A 211 19.68 6.85 -26.59
N ASP A 212 20.91 6.35 -26.56
CA ASP A 212 21.94 6.61 -27.54
C ASP A 212 22.28 5.31 -28.29
N SER A 213 22.08 5.29 -29.61
CA SER A 213 22.35 4.10 -30.41
C SER A 213 23.78 4.09 -30.94
N SER A 214 24.39 2.92 -31.01
CA SER A 214 25.72 2.76 -31.62
C SER A 214 25.71 3.23 -33.08
N SER A 215 26.86 3.69 -33.60
CA SER A 215 26.98 4.18 -34.99
C SER A 215 26.67 3.17 -36.08
N ARG A 216 26.39 1.92 -35.72
CA ARG A 216 26.03 0.81 -36.61
C ARG A 216 24.53 0.63 -36.78
N VAL A 217 23.72 1.27 -35.93
CA VAL A 217 22.26 1.24 -36.05
C VAL A 217 21.87 2.19 -37.18
N ASP A 218 21.52 1.62 -38.33
CA ASP A 218 21.23 2.36 -39.56
C ASP A 218 19.71 2.67 -39.66
N PRO A 219 19.32 3.78 -40.33
CA PRO A 219 17.91 4.13 -40.55
C PRO A 219 17.31 3.29 -41.68
N SER A 220 17.10 2.00 -41.42
CA SER A 220 16.69 0.99 -42.41
C SER A 220 15.29 0.43 -42.19
N CYS A 221 14.66 0.71 -41.04
CA CYS A 221 13.36 0.15 -40.67
C CYS A 221 12.20 0.99 -41.23
N ASP A 222 11.29 0.36 -41.97
CA ASP A 222 10.30 1.04 -42.84
C ASP A 222 8.81 0.82 -42.46
N TRP A 223 8.51 0.27 -41.28
CA TRP A 223 7.12 0.12 -40.81
C TRP A 223 6.81 0.98 -39.60
N GLY A 224 5.57 1.47 -39.55
CA GLY A 224 5.10 2.40 -38.53
C GLY A 224 5.65 3.81 -38.74
N GLU A 225 6.96 3.98 -38.55
CA GLU A 225 7.73 5.20 -38.82
C GLU A 225 8.68 4.91 -39.99
N ILE A 226 8.71 5.74 -41.03
CA ILE A 226 9.51 5.46 -42.24
C ILE A 226 10.98 5.82 -42.00
N ASN A 227 11.92 4.95 -42.37
CA ASN A 227 13.37 5.11 -42.21
C ASN A 227 13.81 5.47 -40.78
N HIS A 228 13.22 4.84 -39.75
CA HIS A 228 13.73 5.02 -38.40
C HIS A 228 14.94 4.10 -38.17
N SER A 229 15.92 4.58 -37.40
CA SER A 229 17.06 3.76 -36.95
C SER A 229 16.74 3.04 -35.66
N MET A 230 16.10 3.76 -34.74
CA MET A 230 15.76 3.23 -33.42
C MET A 230 14.49 3.89 -32.88
N LYS A 231 13.72 3.09 -32.17
CA LYS A 231 12.66 3.51 -31.26
C LYS A 231 13.01 3.04 -29.86
N ALA A 232 12.70 3.85 -28.86
CA ALA A 232 12.82 3.48 -27.47
C ALA A 232 11.50 3.75 -26.75
N LYS A 233 11.04 2.75 -25.97
CA LYS A 233 9.87 2.83 -25.11
C LYS A 233 10.32 2.84 -23.67
N PHE A 234 9.85 3.83 -22.92
CA PHE A 234 10.10 4.00 -21.51
C PHE A 234 8.79 3.82 -20.74
N GLU A 235 8.72 2.76 -19.97
CA GLU A 235 7.62 2.49 -19.03
C GLU A 235 8.11 2.87 -17.63
N PHE A 236 7.85 4.12 -17.25
CA PHE A 236 8.23 4.69 -15.96
C PHE A 236 7.16 4.36 -14.93
N SER A 237 7.56 3.78 -13.80
CA SER A 237 6.67 3.51 -12.68
C SER A 237 7.28 3.97 -11.36
N TRP A 238 6.44 4.46 -10.47
CA TRP A 238 6.88 4.95 -9.17
C TRP A 238 5.87 4.60 -8.09
N THR A 239 6.36 4.58 -6.85
CA THR A 239 5.56 4.56 -5.64
C THR A 239 5.83 5.83 -4.86
N GLU A 240 4.77 6.40 -4.31
CA GLU A 240 4.81 7.62 -3.53
C GLU A 240 3.96 7.48 -2.27
N GLU A 241 4.24 8.33 -1.30
CA GLU A 241 3.50 8.43 -0.06
C GLU A 241 2.76 9.77 -0.03
N ILE A 242 1.43 9.72 0.00
CA ILE A 242 0.58 10.90 0.07
C ILE A 242 0.14 11.09 1.52
N SER A 243 0.63 12.15 2.18
CA SER A 243 0.23 12.50 3.55
C SER A 243 -1.04 13.37 3.59
N GLY A 244 -1.83 13.27 4.66
CA GLY A 244 -2.88 14.24 5.01
C GLY A 244 -4.29 14.01 4.43
N PHE A 245 -4.42 13.41 3.24
CA PHE A 245 -5.72 13.07 2.61
C PHE A 245 -6.05 11.57 2.63
N ALA A 246 -5.23 10.80 3.31
CA ALA A 246 -5.30 9.36 3.29
C ALA A 246 -6.24 8.78 4.36
N HIS A 247 -6.49 7.48 4.25
CA HIS A 247 -7.33 6.73 5.17
C HIS A 247 -6.56 5.64 5.92
N GLU A 248 -5.24 5.72 5.95
CA GLU A 248 -4.40 4.76 6.67
C GLU A 248 -3.55 5.51 7.69
N LEU A 249 -3.62 5.07 8.95
CA LEU A 249 -2.66 5.47 9.97
C LEU A 249 -1.43 4.60 9.80
N ARG A 250 -0.28 5.24 9.57
CA ARG A 250 0.99 4.58 9.27
C ARG A 250 2.04 4.93 10.32
N LYS A 251 2.99 4.03 10.50
CA LYS A 251 4.17 4.18 11.35
C LYS A 251 5.42 4.00 10.51
N GLY A 252 6.24 5.04 10.42
CA GLY A 252 7.61 4.99 9.92
C GLY A 252 8.60 4.80 11.06
N VAL A 253 9.62 3.96 10.84
CA VAL A 253 10.76 3.78 11.73
C VAL A 253 12.04 3.96 10.93
N THR A 254 12.99 4.72 11.46
CA THR A 254 14.32 4.90 10.87
C THR A 254 15.38 4.60 11.92
N ASN A 255 16.22 3.62 11.63
CA ASN A 255 17.33 3.25 12.50
C ASN A 255 18.47 4.28 12.41
N PRO A 256 19.21 4.50 13.51
CA PRO A 256 20.39 5.36 13.48
C PRO A 256 21.54 4.73 12.67
N THR A 257 22.31 5.56 11.96
CA THR A 257 23.58 5.14 11.36
C THR A 257 24.71 5.09 12.40
N ALA A 258 25.79 4.34 12.11
CA ALA A 258 26.88 4.13 13.06
C ALA A 258 27.63 5.43 13.44
N GLU A 259 28.44 6.02 12.55
CA GLU A 259 29.06 7.34 12.77
C GLU A 259 29.35 8.04 11.42
N PRO A 260 29.03 9.35 11.28
CA PRO A 260 28.23 10.14 12.20
C PRO A 260 26.79 9.60 12.29
N ILE A 261 26.20 9.67 13.48
CA ILE A 261 24.82 9.22 13.70
C ILE A 261 23.88 10.15 12.94
N LYS A 262 23.02 9.55 12.12
CA LYS A 262 22.00 10.20 11.29
C LYS A 262 20.81 9.28 11.14
N TYR A 263 19.68 9.87 10.74
CA TYR A 263 18.43 9.17 10.44
C TYR A 263 18.03 9.43 8.97
N PRO A 264 18.53 8.62 8.02
CA PRO A 264 18.29 8.83 6.59
C PRO A 264 16.81 8.55 6.23
N LEU A 265 16.10 9.54 5.70
CA LEU A 265 14.67 9.43 5.39
C LEU A 265 14.35 8.41 4.27
N ASP A 266 15.34 8.12 3.43
CA ASP A 266 15.30 7.07 2.39
C ASP A 266 15.34 5.65 2.98
N GLN A 267 15.76 5.51 4.24
CA GLN A 267 15.79 4.23 4.97
C GLN A 267 14.61 4.07 5.93
N GLU A 268 13.58 4.92 5.82
CA GLU A 268 12.37 4.82 6.64
C GLU A 268 11.52 3.60 6.25
N GLU A 269 11.40 2.65 7.18
CA GLU A 269 10.51 1.50 7.04
C GLU A 269 9.10 1.87 7.51
N VAL A 270 8.12 1.81 6.60
CA VAL A 270 6.74 2.21 6.88
C VAL A 270 5.80 1.01 6.96
N SER A 271 5.07 0.90 8.07
CA SER A 271 4.03 -0.08 8.33
C SER A 271 2.65 0.57 8.44
N ILE A 272 1.60 -0.16 8.02
CA ILE A 272 0.21 0.26 8.21
C ILE A 272 -0.26 -0.25 9.57
N LEU A 273 -0.78 0.65 10.40
CA LEU A 273 -1.32 0.31 11.72
C LEU A 273 -2.83 0.18 11.71
N SER A 274 -3.51 0.99 10.90
CA SER A 274 -4.96 0.96 10.80
C SER A 274 -5.40 1.48 9.45
N SER A 275 -6.34 0.76 8.85
CA SER A 275 -7.02 1.17 7.62
C SER A 275 -8.34 1.87 7.94
N TYR A 276 -8.92 2.54 6.94
CA TYR A 276 -10.24 3.20 7.02
C TYR A 276 -10.34 4.33 8.06
N VAL A 277 -9.24 5.04 8.30
CA VAL A 277 -9.20 6.22 9.15
C VAL A 277 -9.87 7.41 8.45
N ARG A 278 -10.83 8.04 9.13
CA ARG A 278 -11.67 9.14 8.61
C ARG A 278 -11.57 10.40 9.47
N ASN A 279 -10.40 10.66 10.05
CA ASN A 279 -10.16 11.84 10.88
C ASN A 279 -10.34 13.16 10.10
N ALA A 280 -11.51 13.76 10.24
CA ALA A 280 -11.72 15.18 10.03
C ALA A 280 -11.05 16.04 11.13
N PRO A 281 -11.24 15.76 12.44
CA PRO A 281 -10.50 16.44 13.51
C PRO A 281 -9.03 15.97 13.61
N PRO A 282 -8.17 16.74 14.30
CA PRO A 282 -6.78 16.36 14.58
C PRO A 282 -6.69 14.96 15.19
N ILE A 283 -5.68 14.19 14.77
CA ILE A 283 -5.30 12.94 15.42
C ILE A 283 -4.59 13.25 16.73
N PHE A 284 -3.71 14.25 16.71
CA PHE A 284 -2.87 14.64 17.84
C PHE A 284 -3.30 16.00 18.37
N GLU A 285 -3.56 16.07 19.68
CA GLU A 285 -3.79 17.32 20.40
C GLU A 285 -2.83 17.45 21.57
N TYR A 286 -2.24 18.63 21.70
CA TYR A 286 -1.14 18.91 22.62
C TYR A 286 -1.61 19.80 23.77
N TYR A 287 -1.19 19.47 24.98
CA TYR A 287 -1.60 20.16 26.20
C TYR A 287 -0.39 20.38 27.14
N ASP A 288 -0.37 21.55 27.78
CA ASP A 288 0.64 21.93 28.77
C ASP A 288 0.42 21.23 30.14
N SER A 289 1.26 21.53 31.13
CA SER A 289 1.14 21.01 32.49
C SER A 289 -0.14 21.44 33.23
N GLN A 290 -0.77 22.52 32.81
CA GLN A 290 -1.98 23.09 33.40
C GLN A 290 -3.25 22.57 32.69
N GLY A 291 -3.08 21.80 31.60
CA GLY A 291 -4.17 21.25 30.80
C GLY A 291 -4.71 22.22 29.74
N ASN A 292 -4.01 23.32 29.44
CA ASN A 292 -4.37 24.20 28.35
C ASN A 292 -3.92 23.60 27.02
N LYS A 293 -4.76 23.73 25.99
CA LYS A 293 -4.43 23.26 24.64
C LYS A 293 -3.37 24.18 24.03
N ILE A 294 -2.28 23.58 23.57
CA ILE A 294 -1.20 24.28 22.87
C ILE A 294 -1.52 24.26 21.37
N ILE A 295 -1.78 25.42 20.80
CA ILE A 295 -2.02 25.55 19.36
C ILE A 295 -0.79 26.03 18.61
N ASP A 296 0.06 26.82 19.26
CA ASP A 296 1.19 27.51 18.63
C ASP A 296 2.40 26.60 18.43
N TYR A 297 3.07 26.78 17.29
CA TYR A 297 4.36 26.16 16.98
C TYR A 297 5.47 27.20 17.17
N PRO A 298 6.61 26.89 17.82
CA PRO A 298 7.09 25.57 18.24
C PRO A 298 6.72 25.15 19.67
N ALA A 299 5.81 25.84 20.37
CA ALA A 299 5.45 25.53 21.77
C ALA A 299 5.00 24.07 21.95
N ARG A 300 4.36 23.47 20.94
CA ARG A 300 4.00 22.04 20.94
C ARG A 300 5.18 21.07 21.12
N LEU A 301 6.40 21.45 20.75
CA LEU A 301 7.59 20.59 20.91
C LEU A 301 8.12 20.62 22.35
N ILE A 302 8.00 21.77 23.02
CA ILE A 302 8.69 22.06 24.28
C ILE A 302 7.74 21.89 25.48
N ASP A 303 6.53 22.46 25.37
CA ASP A 303 5.62 22.64 26.49
C ASP A 303 4.63 21.47 26.65
N THR A 304 4.54 20.57 25.65
CA THR A 304 3.63 19.42 25.69
C THR A 304 3.98 18.50 26.86
N LYS A 305 3.03 18.32 27.80
CA LYS A 305 3.13 17.32 28.88
C LYS A 305 2.07 16.24 28.78
N LEU A 306 0.94 16.58 28.17
CA LEU A 306 -0.15 15.66 27.88
C LEU A 306 -0.47 15.73 26.39
N MET A 307 -0.56 14.58 25.75
CA MET A 307 -1.08 14.46 24.39
C MET A 307 -2.35 13.63 24.41
N LYS A 308 -3.38 14.09 23.71
CA LYS A 308 -4.58 13.30 23.43
C LYS A 308 -4.51 12.82 21.99
N VAL A 309 -4.78 11.52 21.81
CA VAL A 309 -4.88 10.90 20.49
C VAL A 309 -6.34 10.59 20.22
N TYR A 310 -6.81 11.02 19.06
CA TYR A 310 -8.17 10.81 18.60
C TYR A 310 -8.16 10.13 17.24
N LEU A 311 -8.79 8.96 17.12
CA LEU A 311 -8.87 8.23 15.86
C LEU A 311 -10.33 7.90 15.55
N VAL A 312 -10.75 8.17 14.32
CA VAL A 312 -12.08 7.85 13.81
C VAL A 312 -11.93 6.82 12.70
N VAL A 313 -12.61 5.68 12.83
CA VAL A 313 -12.52 4.58 11.87
C VAL A 313 -13.90 4.28 11.31
N ASN A 314 -14.02 4.26 9.99
CA ASN A 314 -15.24 3.87 9.29
C ASN A 314 -14.94 3.32 7.90
N VAL A 315 -15.30 2.05 7.68
CA VAL A 315 -15.14 1.35 6.39
C VAL A 315 -16.03 1.97 5.31
N ASP A 316 -17.33 2.19 5.58
CA ASP A 316 -18.28 2.84 4.66
C ASP A 316 -19.20 3.82 5.40
N PRO A 317 -18.95 5.14 5.29
CA PRO A 317 -19.79 6.17 5.90
C PRO A 317 -21.27 6.13 5.50
N ASN A 318 -21.60 5.49 4.37
CA ASN A 318 -22.96 5.39 3.87
C ASN A 318 -23.71 4.14 4.38
N ARG A 319 -23.07 3.30 5.19
CA ARG A 319 -23.65 2.06 5.70
C ARG A 319 -23.34 1.85 7.19
N PRO A 320 -24.37 1.53 8.02
CA PRO A 320 -24.13 1.15 9.42
C PRO A 320 -23.21 -0.06 9.56
N PRO A 321 -22.35 -0.13 10.60
CA PRO A 321 -22.33 0.78 11.75
C PRO A 321 -21.70 2.16 11.46
N GLN A 322 -22.04 3.13 12.30
CA GLN A 322 -21.51 4.50 12.24
C GLN A 322 -20.04 4.54 12.67
N ASP A 323 -19.45 5.73 12.59
CA ASP A 323 -18.07 6.02 12.98
C ASP A 323 -17.71 5.40 14.34
N PHE A 324 -16.57 4.71 14.38
CA PHE A 324 -16.00 4.23 15.62
C PHE A 324 -14.91 5.20 16.08
N GLU A 325 -15.12 5.82 17.23
CA GLU A 325 -14.20 6.79 17.82
C GLU A 325 -13.33 6.17 18.91
N LEU A 326 -12.01 6.33 18.78
CA LEU A 326 -11.03 5.98 19.79
C LEU A 326 -10.39 7.23 20.37
N LYS A 327 -10.35 7.31 21.70
CA LYS A 327 -9.69 8.39 22.44
C LYS A 327 -8.67 7.78 23.38
N SER A 328 -7.43 8.27 23.33
CA SER A 328 -6.39 7.90 24.29
C SER A 328 -5.67 9.15 24.81
N SER A 329 -5.08 9.03 25.99
CA SER A 329 -4.33 10.11 26.64
C SER A 329 -2.95 9.61 27.07
N ILE A 330 -1.95 10.43 26.76
CA ILE A 330 -0.54 10.09 26.85
C ILE A 330 0.15 11.16 27.67
N GLN A 331 0.70 10.78 28.82
CA GLN A 331 1.59 11.64 29.58
C GLN A 331 3.03 11.35 29.16
N LEU A 332 3.75 12.38 28.69
CA LEU A 332 5.13 12.23 28.27
C LEU A 332 6.03 12.26 29.51
N ARG A 333 6.79 11.18 29.75
CA ARG A 333 7.58 11.02 30.98
C ARG A 333 8.88 11.82 31.00
N ASN A 334 9.47 12.09 29.83
CA ASN A 334 10.88 12.48 29.72
C ASN A 334 11.15 13.94 29.35
N LEU A 335 10.13 14.80 29.22
CA LEU A 335 10.35 16.23 28.99
C LEU A 335 10.62 16.96 30.31
N LYS A 336 11.73 16.64 30.97
CA LYS A 336 12.29 17.49 32.03
C LYS A 336 13.17 18.53 31.37
N VAL A 337 12.77 19.78 31.56
CA VAL A 337 13.60 20.96 31.30
C VAL A 337 14.73 20.93 32.34
N GLU A 338 15.99 20.86 31.91
CA GLU A 338 17.11 21.32 32.75
C GLU A 338 17.12 22.84 32.80
#